data_AF-A0A497DMJ7-F1
#
_entry.id   AF-A0A497DMJ7-F1
#
_cell.length_a   1.000
_cell.length_b   1.000
_cell.length_c   1.000
_cell.angle_alpha   90.00
_cell.angle_beta   90.00
_cell.angle_gamma   90.00
#
_symmetry.space_group_name_H-M   'P 1'
#
loop_
_entity.id
_entity.type
_entity.pdbx_description
1 polymer ?
#
loop_
_entity_poly.entity_id
_entity_poly.type
_entity_poly.pdbx_seq_one_letter_code
_entity_poly.pdbx_strand_id
1 'polypeptide(L)'
;MKPALNQIETHVFFQQPNSYDFLKKSEVQMEAWSPFAAGRNDIFSNQTLADIGKQYNKSIAQVCLRWHYQRGIVAIPRSTQKAHMIENLDIFDFELSKSDIQTIAKLDLNITQFPEWE
;
A
#
# COMPACT_ATOMS: atom_id res chain seq x y z
N MET A 1 24.47 12.85 9.77
CA MET A 1 23.81 12.67 8.46
C MET A 1 22.56 11.82 8.70
N LYS A 2 21.38 12.23 8.20
CA LYS A 2 20.13 11.44 8.32
C LYS A 2 19.94 10.56 7.09
N PRO A 3 19.34 9.36 7.20
CA PRO A 3 19.04 8.54 6.02
C PRO A 3 18.03 9.26 5.12
N ALA A 4 18.15 9.07 3.81
CA ALA A 4 17.21 9.67 2.84
C ALA A 4 15.86 8.93 2.84
N LEU A 5 15.89 7.62 3.03
CA LEU A 5 14.72 6.76 3.02
C LEU A 5 14.87 5.60 4.02
N ASN A 6 13.74 5.03 4.43
CA ASN A 6 13.69 3.76 5.15
C ASN A 6 12.63 2.86 4.50
N GLN A 7 13.07 1.67 4.08
CA GLN A 7 12.22 0.69 3.41
C GLN A 7 11.66 -0.31 4.44
N ILE A 8 10.34 -0.34 4.61
CA ILE A 8 9.65 -1.11 5.65
C ILE A 8 8.49 -1.89 5.02
N GLU A 9 8.14 -3.04 5.60
CA GLU A 9 6.94 -3.79 5.20
C GLU A 9 5.75 -2.88 5.38
N THR A 10 5.03 -2.59 4.30
CA THR A 10 3.82 -1.81 4.45
C THR A 10 2.85 -2.17 3.36
N HIS A 11 1.64 -2.49 3.77
CA HIS A 11 0.49 -2.77 2.92
C HIS A 11 -0.77 -2.62 3.76
N VAL A 12 -1.94 -2.84 3.17
CA VAL A 12 -3.23 -2.61 3.84
C VAL A 12 -3.43 -3.41 5.14
N PHE A 13 -2.80 -4.58 5.26
CA PHE A 13 -2.87 -5.42 6.48
C PHE A 13 -1.78 -5.13 7.54
N PHE A 14 -0.80 -4.30 7.22
CA PHE A 14 0.25 -3.89 8.16
C PHE A 14 0.67 -2.46 7.83
N GLN A 15 -0.02 -1.49 8.42
CA GLN A 15 0.00 -0.11 7.91
C GLN A 15 1.09 0.78 8.52
N GLN A 16 1.77 0.27 9.56
CA GLN A 16 2.93 0.89 10.19
C GLN A 16 2.72 2.35 10.65
N PRO A 17 1.62 2.68 11.38
CA PRO A 17 1.31 4.07 11.72
C PRO A 17 2.41 4.75 12.55
N ASN A 18 2.98 4.04 13.53
CA ASN A 18 4.05 4.56 14.39
C ASN A 18 5.33 4.86 13.58
N SER A 19 5.74 3.92 12.71
CA SER A 19 6.90 4.08 11.84
C SER A 19 6.69 5.20 10.83
N TYR A 20 5.49 5.30 10.24
CA TYR A 20 5.13 6.39 9.34
C TYR A 20 5.26 7.76 10.00
N ASP A 21 4.67 7.95 11.19
CA ASP A 21 4.73 9.22 11.91
C ASP A 21 6.16 9.58 12.32
N PHE A 22 6.94 8.60 12.77
CA PHE A 22 8.34 8.80 13.14
C PHE A 22 9.20 9.22 11.94
N LEU A 23 9.10 8.49 10.83
CA LEU A 23 9.87 8.77 9.61
C LEU A 23 9.48 10.11 9.00
N LYS A 24 8.19 10.43 8.97
CA LYS A 24 7.68 11.71 8.48
C LYS A 24 8.21 12.89 9.32
N LYS A 25 8.18 12.78 10.65
CA LYS A 25 8.75 13.81 11.56
C LYS A 25 10.26 13.93 11.41
N SER A 26 10.94 12.83 11.09
CA SER A 26 12.39 12.78 10.89
C SER A 26 12.82 13.20 9.49
N GLU A 27 11.87 13.55 8.62
CA GLU A 27 12.10 13.88 7.20
C GLU A 27 12.87 12.76 6.46
N VAL A 28 12.48 11.51 6.72
CA VAL A 28 12.99 10.31 6.07
C VAL A 28 11.85 9.73 5.21
N GLN A 29 12.09 9.51 3.91
CA GLN A 29 11.07 8.97 3.03
C GLN A 29 10.76 7.51 3.38
N MET A 30 9.50 7.22 3.68
CA MET A 30 9.06 5.84 3.85
C MET A 30 8.87 5.18 2.48
N GLU A 31 9.43 3.99 2.30
CA GLU A 31 9.23 3.15 1.13
C GLU A 31 8.64 1.80 1.56
N ALA A 32 7.50 1.42 0.98
CA ALA A 32 6.81 0.17 1.26
C ALA A 32 7.42 -0.97 0.45
N TRP A 33 8.13 -1.88 1.12
CA TRP A 33 8.42 -3.18 0.54
C TRP A 33 7.19 -4.09 0.69
N SER A 34 6.94 -4.92 -0.32
CA SER A 34 5.74 -5.77 -0.45
C SER A 34 4.41 -5.01 -0.31
N PRO A 35 4.13 -3.99 -1.15
CA PRO A 35 2.87 -3.22 -1.08
C PRO A 35 1.60 -4.05 -1.33
N PHE A 36 1.75 -5.29 -1.79
CA PHE A 36 0.67 -6.27 -1.97
C PHE A 36 0.75 -7.46 -1.01
N ALA A 37 1.49 -7.37 0.10
CA ALA A 37 1.69 -8.50 1.02
C ALA A 37 2.16 -9.80 0.33
N ALA A 38 2.83 -9.71 -0.83
CA ALA A 38 3.14 -10.82 -1.73
C ALA A 38 1.93 -11.73 -2.07
N GLY A 39 0.71 -11.20 -2.08
CA GLY A 39 -0.53 -11.95 -2.31
C GLY A 39 -1.08 -12.67 -1.07
N ARG A 40 -0.43 -12.55 0.09
CA ARG A 40 -0.90 -13.15 1.36
C ARG A 40 -2.21 -12.52 1.83
N ASN A 41 -2.92 -13.26 2.70
CA ASN A 41 -4.26 -12.92 3.19
C ASN A 41 -5.27 -12.57 2.08
N ASP A 42 -5.14 -13.25 0.94
CA ASP A 42 -6.08 -13.14 -0.17
C ASP A 42 -6.32 -11.69 -0.60
N ILE A 43 -5.28 -10.84 -0.57
CA ILE A 43 -5.38 -9.40 -0.79
C ILE A 43 -6.11 -9.08 -2.11
N PHE A 44 -5.82 -9.83 -3.17
CA PHE A 44 -6.40 -9.65 -4.51
C PHE A 44 -7.85 -10.14 -4.64
N SER A 45 -8.42 -10.71 -3.59
CA SER A 45 -9.84 -11.05 -3.48
C SER A 45 -10.50 -10.41 -2.26
N ASN A 46 -9.83 -9.45 -1.60
CA ASN A 46 -10.41 -8.74 -0.47
C ASN A 46 -11.61 -7.91 -0.92
N GLN A 47 -12.80 -8.24 -0.39
CA GLN A 47 -14.07 -7.64 -0.80
C GLN A 47 -14.11 -6.12 -0.58
N THR A 48 -13.49 -5.63 0.51
CA THR A 48 -13.44 -4.19 0.81
C THR A 48 -12.67 -3.44 -0.26
N LEU A 49 -11.49 -3.95 -0.65
CA LEU A 49 -10.69 -3.34 -1.72
C LEU A 49 -11.37 -3.46 -3.08
N ALA A 50 -12.05 -4.58 -3.34
CA ALA A 50 -12.81 -4.79 -4.57
C ALA A 50 -13.94 -3.76 -4.71
N ASP A 51 -14.71 -3.52 -3.65
CA ASP A 51 -15.81 -2.57 -3.67
C ASP A 51 -15.34 -1.12 -3.79
N ILE A 52 -14.19 -0.78 -3.19
CA ILE A 52 -13.52 0.50 -3.44
C ILE A 52 -13.10 0.61 -4.91
N GLY A 53 -12.44 -0.41 -5.46
CA GLY A 53 -11.99 -0.43 -6.85
C GLY A 53 -13.13 -0.23 -7.85
N LYS A 54 -14.29 -0.86 -7.62
CA LYS A 54 -15.49 -0.68 -8.46
C LYS A 54 -15.95 0.77 -8.56
N GLN A 55 -15.86 1.56 -7.48
CA GLN A 55 -16.26 2.97 -7.49
C GLN A 55 -15.46 3.80 -8.50
N TYR A 56 -14.21 3.40 -8.76
CA TYR A 56 -13.27 4.10 -9.62
C TYR A 56 -13.00 3.39 -10.94
N ASN A 57 -13.62 2.22 -11.18
CA ASN A 57 -13.27 1.32 -12.27
C ASN A 57 -11.76 0.95 -12.27
N LYS A 58 -11.23 0.65 -11.08
CA LYS A 58 -9.82 0.31 -10.85
C LYS A 58 -9.68 -1.06 -10.18
N SER A 59 -8.54 -1.71 -10.42
CA SER A 59 -8.22 -3.00 -9.80
C SER A 59 -7.88 -2.83 -8.32
N ILE A 60 -7.90 -3.94 -7.57
CA ILE A 60 -7.43 -3.96 -6.17
C ILE A 60 -5.96 -3.53 -6.07
N ALA A 61 -5.12 -3.92 -7.04
CA ALA A 61 -3.72 -3.52 -7.08
C ALA A 61 -3.58 -2.00 -7.19
N GLN A 62 -4.35 -1.37 -8.10
CA GLN A 62 -4.38 0.08 -8.25
C GLN A 62 -4.87 0.79 -6.99
N VAL A 63 -5.91 0.26 -6.31
CA VAL A 63 -6.40 0.81 -5.04
C VAL A 63 -5.30 0.78 -3.97
N CYS A 64 -4.59 -0.35 -3.80
CA CYS A 64 -3.49 -0.46 -2.84
C CYS A 64 -2.36 0.52 -3.14
N LEU A 65 -1.94 0.65 -4.40
CA LEU A 65 -0.88 1.57 -4.78
C LEU A 65 -1.30 3.03 -4.65
N ARG A 66 -2.53 3.38 -5.05
CA ARG A 66 -3.08 4.72 -4.85
C ARG A 66 -3.15 5.09 -3.37
N TRP A 67 -3.53 4.13 -2.52
CA TRP A 67 -3.55 4.32 -1.07
C TRP A 67 -2.16 4.63 -0.50
N HIS A 68 -1.10 3.93 -0.93
CA HIS A 68 0.28 4.29 -0.56
C HIS A 68 0.65 5.68 -1.04
N TYR A 69 0.39 5.98 -2.32
CA TYR A 69 0.72 7.27 -2.93
C TYR A 69 0.06 8.45 -2.20
N GLN A 70 -1.24 8.36 -1.89
CA GLN A 70 -1.96 9.42 -1.16
C GLN A 70 -1.48 9.61 0.28
N ARG A 71 -0.88 8.59 0.89
CA ARG A 71 -0.22 8.71 2.20
C ARG A 71 1.18 9.31 2.12
N GLY A 72 1.70 9.54 0.91
CA GLY A 72 3.09 9.99 0.68
C GLY A 72 4.12 8.88 0.92
N ILE A 73 3.71 7.61 0.79
CA ILE A 73 4.60 6.45 0.90
C ILE A 73 4.96 5.98 -0.51
N VAL A 74 6.25 5.86 -0.80
CA VAL A 74 6.73 5.27 -2.05
C VAL A 74 6.44 3.77 -2.00
N ALA A 75 5.90 3.18 -3.06
CA ALA A 75 5.64 1.74 -3.14
C ALA A 75 6.42 1.12 -4.30
N ILE A 76 6.98 -0.06 -4.07
CA ILE A 76 7.78 -0.80 -5.05
C ILE A 76 7.16 -2.16 -5.38
N PRO A 77 6.03 -2.21 -6.11
CA PRO A 77 5.41 -3.47 -6.49
C PRO A 77 6.28 -4.22 -7.50
N ARG A 78 6.46 -5.53 -7.28
CA ARG A 78 7.11 -6.41 -8.25
C ARG A 78 6.06 -7.01 -9.19
N SER A 79 6.36 -7.04 -10.48
CA SER A 79 5.62 -7.86 -11.46
C SER A 79 6.57 -8.34 -12.56
N THR A 80 6.30 -9.52 -13.12
CA THR A 80 6.94 -10.03 -14.35
C THR A 80 6.01 -9.91 -15.56
N GLN A 81 4.73 -9.60 -15.35
CA GLN A 81 3.72 -9.50 -16.39
C GLN A 81 3.57 -8.05 -16.86
N LYS A 82 3.75 -7.81 -18.16
CA LYS A 82 3.68 -6.48 -18.76
C LYS A 82 2.36 -5.78 -18.51
N ALA A 83 1.23 -6.50 -18.59
CA ALA A 83 -0.09 -5.95 -18.32
C ALA A 83 -0.18 -5.38 -16.89
N HIS A 84 0.28 -6.13 -15.88
CA HIS A 84 0.29 -5.66 -14.49
C HIS A 84 1.27 -4.50 -14.27
N MET A 85 2.41 -4.45 -14.99
CA MET A 85 3.32 -3.29 -14.88
C MET A 85 2.64 -2.01 -15.37
N ILE A 86 1.90 -2.08 -16.47
CA ILE A 86 1.13 -0.95 -17.00
C ILE A 86 0.02 -0.57 -16.00
N GLU A 87 -0.74 -1.55 -15.52
CA GLU A 87 -1.81 -1.33 -14.54
C GLU A 87 -1.29 -0.68 -13.25
N ASN A 88 -0.15 -1.16 -12.71
CA ASN A 88 0.45 -0.62 -11.50
C ASN A 88 0.95 0.83 -11.66
N LEU A 89 1.24 1.28 -12.88
CA LEU A 89 1.63 2.65 -13.17
C LEU A 89 0.42 3.57 -13.39
N ASP A 90 -0.75 3.00 -13.71
CA ASP A 90 -2.01 3.72 -13.98
C ASP A 90 -2.78 4.04 -12.69
N ILE A 91 -2.13 4.73 -11.74
CA ILE A 91 -2.69 5.08 -10.42
C ILE A 91 -2.85 6.59 -10.20
N PHE A 92 -2.55 7.41 -11.20
CA PHE A 92 -2.47 8.86 -11.06
C PHE A 92 -3.70 9.61 -11.58
N ASP A 93 -4.62 8.91 -12.22
CA ASP A 93 -5.83 9.43 -12.86
C ASP A 93 -7.09 9.38 -11.97
N PHE A 94 -6.99 8.84 -10.76
CA PHE A 94 -8.08 8.80 -9.78
C PHE A 94 -7.60 9.15 -8.37
N GLU A 95 -8.52 9.46 -7.45
CA GLU A 95 -8.22 9.76 -6.06
C GLU A 95 -9.20 9.04 -5.13
N LEU A 96 -8.67 8.30 -4.16
CA LEU A 96 -9.44 7.69 -3.08
C LEU A 96 -9.99 8.78 -2.16
N SER A 97 -11.29 8.71 -1.87
CA SER A 97 -11.93 9.61 -0.95
C SER A 97 -11.42 9.42 0.48
N LYS A 98 -11.66 10.41 1.35
CA LYS A 98 -11.39 10.28 2.79
C LYS A 98 -12.10 9.07 3.41
N SER A 99 -13.31 8.75 2.94
CA SER A 99 -14.09 7.59 3.40
C SER A 99 -13.44 6.27 2.99
N ASP A 100 -12.88 6.19 1.78
CA ASP A 100 -12.17 5.00 1.31
C ASP A 100 -10.89 4.78 2.12
N ILE A 101 -10.12 5.84 2.37
CA ILE A 101 -8.91 5.76 3.21
C ILE A 101 -9.27 5.30 4.63
N GLN A 102 -10.34 5.82 5.23
CA GLN A 102 -10.82 5.38 6.54
C GLN A 102 -11.31 3.93 6.54
N THR A 103 -11.88 3.47 5.43
CA THR A 103 -12.30 2.09 5.26
C THR A 103 -11.08 1.16 5.16
N ILE A 104 -10.08 1.52 4.36
CA ILE A 104 -8.81 0.76 4.25
C ILE A 104 -8.07 0.73 5.59
N ALA A 105 -8.12 1.81 6.39
CA ALA A 105 -7.49 1.84 7.72
C ALA A 105 -7.99 0.72 8.66
N LYS A 106 -9.22 0.24 8.47
CA LYS A 106 -9.80 -0.86 9.26
C LYS A 106 -9.27 -2.25 8.88
N LEU A 107 -8.54 -2.36 7.77
CA LEU A 107 -7.91 -3.62 7.34
C LEU A 107 -6.60 -3.92 8.07
N ASP A 108 -6.05 -2.96 8.83
CA ASP A 108 -4.79 -3.15 9.52
C ASP A 108 -4.89 -4.27 10.57
N LEU A 109 -4.07 -5.30 10.41
CA LEU A 109 -3.92 -6.38 11.40
C LEU A 109 -2.81 -6.05 12.39
N ASN A 110 -1.99 -5.03 12.09
CA ASN A 110 -0.85 -4.61 12.91
C ASN A 110 0.13 -5.74 13.26
N ILE A 111 0.29 -6.69 12.33
CA ILE A 111 1.25 -7.80 12.40
C ILE A 111 1.90 -7.99 11.02
N THR A 112 3.17 -8.40 11.02
CA THR A 112 3.87 -8.77 9.77
C THR A 112 3.12 -9.88 9.05
N GLN A 113 3.14 -9.82 7.72
CA GLN A 113 2.73 -10.92 6.86
C GLN A 113 3.90 -11.78 6.44
N PHE A 114 5.11 -11.52 6.95
CA PHE A 114 6.34 -12.28 6.73
C PHE A 114 6.95 -12.70 8.08
N PRO A 115 6.21 -13.45 8.92
CA PRO A 115 6.71 -13.86 10.25
C PRO A 115 7.98 -14.70 10.19
N GLU A 116 8.31 -15.28 9.04
CA GLU A 116 9.58 -15.99 8.83
C GLU A 116 10.83 -15.08 8.82
N TRP A 117 10.66 -13.76 8.84
CA TRP A 117 11.75 -12.77 8.81
C TRP A 117 11.91 -11.99 10.12
N GLU A 118 11.11 -12.31 11.14
CA GLU A 118 11.29 -11.86 12.53
C GLU A 118 12.25 -12.77 13.31
#